data_AF-A0A060CBZ4-F1
#
_entry.id   AF-A0A060CBZ4-F1
#
_cell.length_a   1.000
_cell.length_b   1.000
_cell.length_c   1.000
_cell.angle_alpha   90.00
_cell.angle_beta   90.00
_cell.angle_gamma   90.00
#
_symmetry.space_group_name_H-M   'P 1'
#
loop_
_entity.id
_entity.type
_entity.pdbx_description
1 polymer ?
#
loop_
_entity_poly.entity_id
_entity_poly.type
_entity_poly.pdbx_seq_one_letter_code
_entity_poly.pdbx_strand_id
1 'polypeptide(L)'
;VHFLPDTLDGSISMPRGFLGIYKKYVMKFYSQADELVTVNPIYVDKLVQLGFKREHVTYIPNYVSQDEFKPLNIQQKVDVRREFNIPDDAFVALAVGQTQPRKGLFDFITVAEDNPDITFIWAGGFTFGHITADYDEIKKALKNPPPNVKFLG
;
A
#
# COMPACT_ATOMS: atom_id res chain seq x y z
N VAL A 1 -8.24 14.92 3.40
CA VAL A 1 -9.00 13.73 3.82
C VAL A 1 -8.49 12.48 3.10
N HIS A 2 -7.89 11.59 3.88
CA HIS A 2 -7.24 10.35 3.41
C HIS A 2 -8.08 9.09 3.66
N PHE A 3 -9.18 9.21 4.40
CA PHE A 3 -10.12 8.13 4.66
C PHE A 3 -11.54 8.70 4.71
N LEU A 4 -12.51 7.84 4.49
CA LEU A 4 -13.93 8.14 4.65
C LEU A 4 -14.46 7.44 5.90
N PRO A 5 -15.54 7.94 6.52
CA PRO A 5 -16.17 7.27 7.67
C PRO A 5 -16.48 5.79 7.41
N ASP A 6 -16.87 5.43 6.18
CA ASP A 6 -17.26 4.06 5.82
C ASP A 6 -16.07 3.17 5.43
N THR A 7 -14.93 3.73 5.01
CA THR A 7 -13.71 2.94 4.75
C THR A 7 -13.08 2.39 6.04
N LEU A 8 -13.62 2.76 7.19
CA LEU A 8 -13.19 2.31 8.50
C LEU A 8 -13.92 1.04 8.96
N ASP A 9 -15.01 0.67 8.29
CA ASP A 9 -15.73 -0.58 8.54
C ASP A 9 -14.79 -1.74 8.14
N GLY A 10 -14.23 -2.42 9.15
CA GLY A 10 -13.25 -3.51 8.99
C GLY A 10 -11.78 -3.09 9.06
N SER A 11 -11.45 -1.80 9.01
CA SER A 11 -10.07 -1.30 9.12
C SER A 11 -9.63 -1.02 10.57
N ILE A 12 -10.58 -0.85 11.49
CA ILE A 12 -10.33 -0.64 12.93
C ILE A 12 -11.15 -1.68 13.71
N SER A 13 -10.46 -2.49 14.54
CA SER A 13 -11.13 -3.41 15.47
C SER A 13 -11.76 -2.60 16.60
N MET A 14 -13.06 -2.31 16.49
CA MET A 14 -13.78 -1.45 17.42
C MET A 14 -15.17 -2.03 17.70
N PRO A 15 -15.66 -1.98 18.96
CA PRO A 15 -17.01 -2.42 19.29
C PRO A 15 -18.05 -1.66 18.46
N ARG A 16 -19.03 -2.37 17.87
CA ARG A 16 -19.99 -1.82 16.89
C ARG A 16 -20.70 -0.53 17.35
N GLY A 17 -20.92 -0.35 18.66
CA GLY A 17 -21.53 0.86 19.22
C GLY A 17 -20.65 2.11 19.16
N PHE A 18 -19.32 1.96 19.19
CA PHE A 18 -18.38 3.09 19.19
C PHE A 18 -18.13 3.63 17.77
N LEU A 19 -18.32 2.78 16.75
CA LEU A 19 -18.22 3.14 15.33
C LEU A 19 -19.16 4.29 14.94
N GLY A 20 -20.42 4.27 15.40
CA GLY A 20 -21.38 5.33 15.10
C GLY A 20 -21.00 6.69 15.72
N ILE A 21 -20.42 6.67 16.93
CA ILE A 21 -19.90 7.88 17.59
C ILE A 21 -18.71 8.43 16.80
N TYR A 22 -17.81 7.54 16.39
CA TYR A 22 -16.64 7.91 15.60
C TYR A 22 -17.01 8.49 14.23
N LYS A 23 -17.95 7.86 13.50
CA LYS A 23 -18.45 8.40 12.22
C LYS A 23 -19.02 9.81 12.40
N LYS A 24 -19.81 10.06 13.45
CA LYS A 24 -20.31 11.41 13.80
C LYS A 24 -19.17 12.40 14.09
N TYR A 25 -18.14 11.97 14.82
CA TYR A 25 -16.96 12.79 15.09
C TYR A 25 -16.24 13.18 13.79
N VAL A 26 -15.98 12.24 12.89
CA VAL A 26 -15.31 12.50 11.61
C VAL A 26 -16.13 13.49 10.77
N MET A 27 -17.44 13.28 10.67
CA MET A 27 -18.33 14.19 9.95
C MET A 27 -18.31 15.60 10.54
N LYS A 28 -18.40 15.71 11.88
CA LYS A 28 -18.32 17.01 12.58
C LYS A 28 -16.96 17.68 12.40
N PHE A 29 -15.87 16.90 12.36
CA PHE A 29 -14.53 17.41 12.13
C PHE A 29 -14.39 17.94 10.71
N TYR A 30 -14.87 17.21 9.70
CA TYR A 30 -14.83 17.66 8.29
C TYR A 30 -15.71 18.88 8.06
N SER A 31 -16.88 18.99 8.70
CA SER A 31 -17.75 20.16 8.56
C SER A 31 -17.19 21.46 9.13
N GLN A 32 -16.10 21.39 9.92
CA GLN A 32 -15.42 22.58 10.46
C GLN A 32 -14.37 23.15 9.50
N ALA A 33 -14.01 22.42 8.44
CA ALA A 33 -13.04 22.89 7.45
C ALA A 33 -13.74 23.72 6.38
N ASP A 34 -13.11 24.80 5.94
CA ASP A 34 -13.55 25.58 4.78
C ASP A 34 -13.38 24.79 3.47
N GLU A 35 -12.38 23.91 3.43
CA GLU A 35 -12.02 23.11 2.24
C GLU A 35 -11.57 21.70 2.62
N LEU A 36 -12.06 20.69 1.91
CA LEU A 36 -11.68 19.29 2.08
C LEU A 36 -10.80 18.83 0.93
N VAL A 37 -9.48 18.84 1.14
CA VAL A 37 -8.52 18.36 0.14
C VAL A 37 -8.39 16.85 0.16
N THR A 38 -8.56 16.14 -0.96
CA THR A 38 -8.34 14.69 -1.05
C THR A 38 -7.33 14.30 -2.13
N VAL A 39 -6.63 13.19 -1.94
CA VAL A 39 -5.66 12.64 -2.89
C VAL A 39 -6.23 11.54 -3.79
N ASN A 40 -7.51 11.22 -3.64
CA ASN A 40 -8.20 10.22 -4.45
C ASN A 40 -9.48 10.84 -5.05
N PRO A 41 -9.63 10.90 -6.38
CA PRO A 41 -10.79 11.55 -7.00
C PRO A 41 -12.12 10.87 -6.64
N ILE A 42 -12.11 9.56 -6.34
CA ILE A 42 -13.31 8.82 -5.91
C ILE A 42 -13.89 9.40 -4.61
N TYR A 43 -13.05 9.98 -3.75
CA TYR A 43 -13.51 10.54 -2.49
C TYR A 43 -14.29 11.83 -2.67
N VAL A 44 -14.11 12.56 -3.78
CA VAL A 44 -14.86 13.77 -4.07
C VAL A 44 -16.36 13.45 -4.10
N ASP A 45 -16.75 12.48 -4.94
CA ASP A 45 -18.16 12.11 -5.07
C ASP A 45 -18.72 11.48 -3.79
N LYS A 46 -17.93 10.70 -3.07
CA LYS A 46 -18.34 10.12 -1.79
C LYS A 46 -18.56 11.17 -0.70
N LEU A 47 -17.72 12.20 -0.63
CA LEU A 47 -17.91 13.31 0.31
C LEU A 47 -19.15 14.14 -0.06
N VAL A 48 -19.41 14.32 -1.35
CA VAL A 48 -20.65 14.96 -1.81
C VAL A 48 -21.88 14.15 -1.40
N GLN A 49 -21.85 12.83 -1.55
CA GLN A 49 -22.93 11.93 -1.08
C GLN A 49 -23.13 11.99 0.45
N LEU A 50 -22.06 12.26 1.20
CA LEU A 50 -22.11 12.45 2.65
C LEU A 50 -22.61 13.86 3.06
N GLY A 51 -22.95 14.73 2.10
CA GLY A 51 -23.56 16.03 2.33
C GLY A 51 -22.60 17.21 2.29
N PHE A 52 -21.33 17.01 1.93
CA PHE A 52 -20.40 18.11 1.71
C PHE A 52 -20.63 18.76 0.35
N LYS A 53 -20.58 20.09 0.30
CA LYS A 53 -20.73 20.85 -0.95
C LYS A 53 -19.55 20.58 -1.88
N ARG A 54 -19.80 20.31 -3.15
CA ARG A 54 -18.76 19.90 -4.12
C ARG A 54 -17.69 20.98 -4.29
N GLU A 55 -18.09 22.24 -4.27
CA GLU A 55 -17.22 23.41 -4.38
C GLU A 55 -16.26 23.58 -3.19
N HIS A 56 -16.46 22.83 -2.10
CA HIS A 56 -15.59 22.78 -0.92
C HIS A 56 -14.78 21.47 -0.83
N VAL A 57 -14.70 20.68 -1.91
CA VAL A 57 -13.98 19.42 -1.96
C VAL A 57 -13.01 19.39 -3.14
N THR A 58 -11.76 19.74 -2.87
CA THR A 58 -10.69 19.77 -3.89
C THR A 58 -9.91 18.47 -3.95
N TYR A 59 -9.72 17.95 -5.16
CA TYR A 59 -8.79 16.86 -5.42
C TYR A 59 -7.40 17.40 -5.76
N ILE A 60 -6.39 16.96 -5.01
CA ILE A 60 -4.98 17.21 -5.28
C ILE A 60 -4.25 15.86 -5.23
N PRO A 61 -3.83 15.29 -6.38
CA PRO A 61 -3.06 14.05 -6.37
C PRO A 61 -1.70 14.21 -5.70
N ASN A 62 -1.17 13.09 -5.20
CA ASN A 62 0.24 13.00 -4.88
C ASN A 62 1.06 12.91 -6.16
N TYR A 63 2.19 13.61 -6.19
CA TYR A 63 3.17 13.56 -7.26
C TYR A 63 4.47 12.95 -6.76
N VAL A 64 5.28 12.45 -7.70
CA VAL A 64 6.64 11.98 -7.44
C VAL A 64 7.63 12.89 -8.17
N SER A 65 8.83 13.06 -7.60
CA SER A 65 9.90 13.82 -8.23
C SER A 65 10.39 13.09 -9.49
N GLN A 66 10.36 13.75 -10.64
CA GLN A 66 10.91 13.19 -11.89
C GLN A 66 12.45 13.17 -11.88
N ASP A 67 13.09 13.95 -11.01
CA ASP A 67 14.54 13.94 -10.86
C ASP A 67 15.04 12.72 -10.10
N GLU A 68 14.22 12.23 -9.16
CA GLU A 68 14.47 11.02 -8.36
C GLU A 68 13.93 9.75 -9.05
N PHE A 69 12.69 9.80 -9.54
CA PHE A 69 12.01 8.67 -10.21
C PHE A 69 12.14 8.77 -11.72
N LYS A 70 13.32 8.44 -12.24
CA LYS A 70 13.61 8.38 -13.67
C LYS A 70 14.21 7.04 -14.09
N PRO A 71 14.03 6.64 -15.36
CA PRO A 71 14.65 5.43 -15.87
C PRO A 71 16.17 5.48 -15.75
N LEU A 72 16.75 4.42 -15.18
CA LEU A 72 18.18 4.20 -15.21
C LEU A 72 18.65 3.90 -16.64
N ASN A 73 19.90 4.26 -16.95
CA ASN A 73 20.53 3.86 -18.20
C ASN A 73 20.84 2.34 -18.21
N ILE A 74 21.23 1.80 -19.37
CA ILE A 74 21.46 0.35 -19.54
C ILE A 74 22.53 -0.17 -18.57
N GLN A 75 23.65 0.55 -18.43
CA GLN A 75 24.74 0.13 -17.55
C GLN A 75 24.30 0.08 -16.08
N GLN A 76 23.61 1.12 -15.62
CA GLN A 76 23.05 1.18 -14.26
C GLN A 76 22.05 0.05 -14.00
N LYS A 77 21.23 -0.32 -14.98
CA LYS A 77 20.30 -1.46 -14.85
C LYS A 77 21.04 -2.79 -14.68
N VAL A 78 22.11 -2.99 -15.45
CA VAL A 78 22.97 -4.19 -15.34
C VAL A 78 23.66 -4.21 -13.97
N ASP A 79 24.17 -3.08 -13.50
CA ASP A 79 24.85 -2.99 -12.22
C ASP A 79 23.89 -3.28 -11.04
N VAL A 80 22.66 -2.75 -11.07
CA VAL A 80 21.62 -3.07 -10.08
C VAL A 80 21.25 -4.55 -10.10
N ARG A 81 21.11 -5.16 -11.29
CA ARG A 81 20.85 -6.61 -11.40
C ARG A 81 21.95 -7.41 -10.72
N ARG A 82 23.21 -7.07 -10.96
CA ARG A 82 24.37 -7.72 -10.31
C ARG A 82 24.39 -7.51 -8.80
N GLU A 83 24.14 -6.29 -8.33
CA GLU A 83 24.06 -5.97 -6.90
C GLU A 83 23.05 -6.86 -6.18
N PHE A 84 21.91 -7.11 -6.81
CA PHE A 84 20.87 -7.97 -6.26
C PHE A 84 20.94 -9.44 -6.74
N ASN A 85 22.02 -9.88 -7.39
CA ASN A 85 22.18 -11.25 -7.92
C ASN A 85 21.00 -11.71 -8.79
N ILE A 86 20.50 -10.84 -9.65
CA ILE A 86 19.40 -11.11 -10.59
C ILE A 86 20.03 -11.48 -11.95
N PRO A 87 19.68 -12.62 -12.58
CA PRO A 87 20.16 -12.95 -13.91
C PRO A 87 19.79 -11.88 -14.96
N ASP A 88 20.65 -11.68 -15.95
CA ASP A 88 20.47 -10.62 -16.96
C ASP A 88 19.21 -10.85 -17.83
N ASP A 89 18.86 -12.12 -18.08
CA ASP A 89 17.73 -12.57 -18.88
C ASP A 89 16.46 -12.87 -18.05
N ALA A 90 16.54 -12.80 -16.72
CA ALA A 90 15.40 -13.08 -15.86
C ALA A 90 14.26 -12.07 -16.06
N PHE A 91 13.05 -12.61 -16.23
CA PHE A 91 11.82 -11.85 -16.09
C PHE A 91 11.58 -11.58 -14.60
N VAL A 92 11.46 -10.29 -14.25
CA VAL A 92 11.34 -9.85 -12.85
C VAL A 92 9.95 -9.26 -12.60
N ALA A 93 9.21 -9.87 -11.68
CA ALA A 93 8.01 -9.29 -11.08
C ALA A 93 8.40 -8.55 -9.79
N LEU A 94 8.35 -7.22 -9.82
CA LEU A 94 8.73 -6.35 -8.70
C LEU A 94 7.49 -5.81 -7.98
N ALA A 95 7.38 -6.03 -6.67
CA ALA A 95 6.46 -5.35 -5.78
C ALA A 95 7.23 -4.38 -4.87
N VAL A 96 6.75 -3.15 -4.73
CA VAL A 96 7.35 -2.13 -3.86
C VAL A 96 6.32 -1.67 -2.82
N GLY A 97 6.62 -1.88 -1.54
CA GLY A 97 5.72 -1.49 -0.46
C GLY A 97 6.07 -2.14 0.87
N GLN A 98 5.56 -1.54 1.96
CA GLN A 98 5.69 -2.12 3.30
C GLN A 98 5.11 -3.53 3.33
N THR A 99 5.83 -4.44 3.98
CA THR A 99 5.46 -5.86 4.08
C THR A 99 4.24 -6.03 4.97
N GLN A 100 3.05 -6.06 4.37
CA GLN A 100 1.77 -6.12 5.07
C GLN A 100 0.77 -6.99 4.29
N PRO A 101 -0.12 -7.73 4.96
CA PRO A 101 -1.10 -8.60 4.29
C PRO A 101 -2.05 -7.81 3.37
N ARG A 102 -2.52 -6.64 3.81
CA ARG A 102 -3.37 -5.74 3.01
C ARG A 102 -2.69 -5.21 1.73
N LYS A 103 -1.36 -5.35 1.61
CA LYS A 103 -0.61 -5.01 0.39
C LYS A 103 -0.52 -6.19 -0.59
N GLY A 104 -1.16 -7.33 -0.30
CA GLY A 104 -1.16 -8.52 -1.14
C GLY A 104 0.12 -9.35 -0.99
N LEU A 105 0.78 -9.32 0.17
CA LEU A 105 2.01 -10.08 0.41
C LEU A 105 1.83 -11.58 0.14
N PHE A 106 0.75 -12.16 0.69
CA PHE A 106 0.49 -13.59 0.53
C PHE A 106 0.06 -13.92 -0.89
N ASP A 107 -0.75 -13.06 -1.53
CA ASP A 107 -1.10 -13.23 -2.95
C ASP A 107 0.16 -13.21 -3.83
N PHE A 108 1.10 -12.32 -3.55
CA PHE A 108 2.38 -12.24 -4.26
C PHE A 108 3.20 -13.53 -4.11
N ILE A 109 3.24 -14.09 -2.90
CA ILE A 109 3.93 -15.38 -2.64
C ILE A 109 3.24 -16.52 -3.39
N THR A 110 1.91 -16.62 -3.32
CA THR A 110 1.13 -17.64 -4.03
C THR A 110 1.37 -17.59 -5.53
N VAL A 111 1.32 -16.38 -6.12
CA VAL A 111 1.61 -16.20 -7.55
C VAL A 111 3.05 -16.59 -7.89
N ALA A 112 4.00 -16.38 -6.98
CA ALA A 112 5.37 -16.81 -7.19
C ALA A 112 5.53 -18.33 -7.15
N GLU A 113 4.84 -19.02 -6.25
CA GLU A 113 4.81 -20.48 -6.19
C GLU A 113 4.20 -21.10 -7.46
N ASP A 114 3.17 -20.47 -8.01
CA ASP A 114 2.51 -20.90 -9.26
C ASP A 114 3.34 -20.60 -10.52
N ASN A 115 4.40 -19.78 -10.42
CA ASN A 115 5.23 -19.33 -11.56
C ASN A 115 6.74 -19.44 -11.22
N PRO A 116 7.28 -20.67 -11.07
CA PRO A 116 8.65 -20.91 -10.58
C PRO A 116 9.76 -20.38 -11.50
N ASP A 117 9.45 -20.16 -12.77
CA ASP A 117 10.34 -19.65 -13.82
C ASP A 117 10.46 -18.11 -13.86
N ILE A 118 9.64 -17.39 -13.08
CA ILE A 118 9.72 -15.94 -12.90
C ILE A 118 10.47 -15.60 -11.61
N THR A 119 11.31 -14.57 -11.66
CA THR A 119 11.94 -14.00 -10.46
C THR A 119 11.02 -12.96 -9.81
N PHE A 120 10.64 -13.18 -8.56
CA PHE A 120 9.80 -12.28 -7.77
C PHE A 120 10.65 -11.49 -6.78
N ILE A 121 10.49 -10.18 -6.74
CA ILE A 121 11.22 -9.30 -5.81
C ILE A 121 10.22 -8.44 -5.04
N TRP A 122 10.32 -8.48 -3.72
CA TRP A 122 9.57 -7.61 -2.82
C TRP A 122 10.51 -6.59 -2.17
N ALA A 123 10.38 -5.33 -2.57
CA ALA A 123 11.14 -4.21 -2.06
C ALA A 123 10.34 -3.46 -0.98
N GLY A 124 10.63 -3.77 0.28
CA GLY A 124 10.10 -3.05 1.43
C GLY A 124 10.23 -3.85 2.70
N GLY A 125 10.36 -3.13 3.82
CA GLY A 125 10.57 -3.74 5.12
C GLY A 125 9.29 -3.94 5.92
N PHE A 126 9.43 -4.74 6.97
CA PHE A 126 8.38 -4.98 7.93
C PHE A 126 8.44 -3.95 9.09
N THR A 127 7.43 -3.09 9.19
CA THR A 127 7.44 -1.94 10.12
C THR A 127 6.59 -2.12 11.39
N PHE A 128 6.05 -3.32 11.67
CA PHE A 128 5.16 -3.52 12.82
C PHE A 128 5.63 -4.65 13.75
N GLY A 129 5.61 -4.40 15.06
CA GLY A 129 5.90 -5.41 16.10
C GLY A 129 4.74 -6.38 16.33
N HIS A 130 4.77 -7.09 17.46
CA HIS A 130 3.79 -8.11 17.91
C HIS A 130 2.31 -7.67 17.99
N ILE A 131 1.96 -6.45 17.57
CA ILE A 131 0.62 -5.86 17.66
C ILE A 131 -0.21 -6.15 16.39
N THR A 132 0.39 -6.76 15.36
CA THR A 132 -0.31 -7.13 14.12
C THR A 132 -0.82 -8.57 14.16
N ALA A 133 -2.07 -8.78 13.75
CA ALA A 133 -2.74 -10.09 13.80
C ALA A 133 -2.01 -11.17 12.97
N ASP A 134 -1.25 -10.76 11.96
CA ASP A 134 -0.61 -11.64 10.98
C ASP A 134 0.91 -11.71 11.14
N TYR A 135 1.46 -11.22 12.26
CA TYR A 135 2.89 -11.09 12.52
C TYR A 135 3.67 -12.40 12.31
N ASP A 136 3.15 -13.50 12.85
CA ASP A 136 3.82 -14.80 12.80
C ASP A 136 3.81 -15.41 11.39
N GLU A 137 2.72 -15.21 10.63
CA GLU A 137 2.60 -15.68 9.25
C GLU A 137 3.55 -14.93 8.32
N ILE A 138 3.64 -13.60 8.48
CA ILE A 138 4.58 -12.76 7.72
C ILE A 138 6.02 -13.19 8.05
N LYS A 139 6.35 -13.38 9.33
CA LYS A 139 7.69 -13.85 9.72
C LYS A 139 8.03 -15.22 9.14
N LYS A 140 7.07 -16.15 9.11
CA LYS A 140 7.26 -17.48 8.53
C LYS A 140 7.54 -17.38 7.03
N ALA A 141 6.75 -16.57 6.32
CA ALA A 141 6.92 -16.30 4.89
C ALA A 141 8.28 -15.65 4.57
N LEU A 142 8.71 -14.67 5.37
CA LEU A 142 10.01 -14.01 5.20
C LEU A 142 11.20 -14.92 5.54
N LYS A 143 11.03 -15.85 6.49
CA LYS A 143 12.10 -16.75 6.92
C LYS A 143 12.38 -17.85 5.89
N ASN A 144 11.33 -18.39 5.27
CA ASN A 144 11.41 -19.42 4.24
C ASN A 144 10.58 -19.00 3.02
N PRO A 145 11.05 -18.03 2.22
CA PRO A 145 10.37 -17.65 1.00
C PRO A 145 10.49 -18.76 -0.06
N PRO A 146 9.59 -18.79 -1.07
CA PRO A 146 9.79 -19.62 -2.25
C PRO A 146 11.16 -19.33 -2.90
N PRO A 147 11.80 -20.32 -3.55
CA PRO A 147 13.16 -20.16 -4.09
C PRO A 147 13.31 -19.02 -5.12
N ASN A 148 12.22 -18.69 -5.82
CA ASN A 148 12.16 -17.62 -6.81
C ASN A 148 11.70 -16.27 -6.25
N VAL A 149 11.51 -16.14 -4.92
CA VAL A 149 11.12 -14.90 -4.25
C VAL A 149 12.29 -14.33 -3.45
N LYS A 150 12.58 -13.04 -3.66
CA LYS A 150 13.57 -12.28 -2.91
C LYS A 150 12.94 -11.11 -2.16
N PHE A 151 13.06 -11.10 -0.84
CA PHE A 151 12.73 -9.95 0.01
C PHE A 151 13.96 -9.06 0.21
N LEU A 152 13.82 -7.75 0.02
CA LEU A 152 14.94 -6.78 0.10
C LEU A 152 14.97 -5.95 1.40
N GLY A 153 14.06 -6.17 2.34
CA GLY A 153 13.96 -5.41 3.59
C GLY A 153 13.19 -6.12 4.69
#